data_AF-A0A016TI84-F1
#
_entry.id   AF-A0A016TI84-F1
#
_cell.length_a   1.000
_cell.length_b   1.000
_cell.length_c   1.000
_cell.angle_alpha   90.00
_cell.angle_beta   90.00
_cell.angle_gamma   90.00
#
_symmetry.space_group_name_H-M   'P 1'
#
loop_
_entity.id
_entity.type
_entity.pdbx_description
1 polymer ?
#
loop_
_entity_poly.entity_id
_entity_poly.type
_entity_poly.pdbx_seq_one_letter_code
_entity_poly.pdbx_strand_id
1 'polypeptide(L)'
;MVVVSVVTNQKYDSSLNDEHMKTMEALLSDYVKSKNLVYDRSMVHERVTNVDGKFAVVYTVQNADCGRVDNFAQGARRQAVFVTRIGVKCGDRPGFFIN
;
A
#
# COMPACT_ATOMS: atom_id res chain seq x y z
N MET A 1 12.46 -7.80 -4.40
CA MET A 1 10.99 -7.70 -4.28
C MET A 1 10.65 -7.08 -2.93
N VAL A 2 9.71 -6.14 -2.91
CA VAL A 2 9.19 -5.53 -1.69
C VAL A 2 7.69 -5.79 -1.60
N VAL A 3 7.21 -6.21 -0.44
CA VAL A 3 5.79 -6.40 -0.16
C VAL A 3 5.34 -5.33 0.81
N VAL A 4 4.31 -4.58 0.44
CA VAL A 4 3.71 -3.52 1.25
C VAL A 4 2.27 -3.90 1.55
N SER A 5 1.91 -4.00 2.82
CA SER A 5 0.53 -4.21 3.27
C SER A 5 -0.02 -2.91 3.82
N VAL A 6 -1.12 -2.43 3.27
CA VAL A 6 -1.79 -1.20 3.70
C VAL A 6 -3.13 -1.58 4.32
N VAL A 7 -3.26 -1.41 5.63
CA VAL A 7 -4.47 -1.74 6.38
C VAL A 7 -5.26 -0.46 6.65
N THR A 8 -6.53 -0.43 6.25
CA THR A 8 -7.40 0.74 6.43
C THR A 8 -8.25 0.61 7.69
N ASN A 9 -9.00 1.66 8.04
CA ASN A 9 -10.01 1.63 9.09
C ASN A 9 -11.38 1.10 8.59
N GLN A 10 -11.52 0.83 7.29
CA GLN A 10 -12.74 0.30 6.70
C GLN A 10 -12.92 -1.17 7.07
N LYS A 11 -14.17 -1.58 7.28
CA LYS A 11 -14.49 -3.01 7.46
C LYS A 11 -14.26 -3.75 6.14
N TYR A 12 -13.81 -4.99 6.23
CA TYR A 12 -13.74 -5.84 5.06
C TYR A 12 -15.15 -6.25 4.63
N ASP A 13 -15.53 -5.88 3.42
CA ASP A 13 -16.75 -6.33 2.75
C ASP A 13 -16.37 -6.70 1.31
N SER A 14 -16.53 -7.98 0.97
CA SER A 14 -16.14 -8.47 -0.36
C SER A 14 -16.94 -7.85 -1.50
N SER A 15 -18.17 -7.37 -1.23
CA SER A 15 -19.01 -6.70 -2.23
C SER A 15 -18.53 -5.29 -2.58
N LEU A 16 -17.73 -4.68 -1.70
CA LEU A 16 -17.19 -3.32 -1.86
C LEU A 16 -15.71 -3.32 -2.28
N ASN A 17 -15.10 -4.49 -2.51
CA ASN A 17 -13.68 -4.60 -2.83
C ASN A 17 -13.29 -3.73 -4.04
N ASP A 18 -14.07 -3.75 -5.11
CA ASP A 18 -13.77 -2.98 -6.33
C ASP A 18 -13.85 -1.48 -6.09
N GLU A 19 -14.81 -1.01 -5.30
CA GLU A 19 -14.97 0.40 -4.95
C GLU A 19 -13.84 0.89 -4.03
N HIS A 20 -13.54 0.14 -2.98
CA HIS A 20 -12.44 0.44 -2.08
C HIS A 20 -11.09 0.39 -2.80
N MET A 21 -10.92 -0.54 -3.74
CA MET A 21 -9.70 -0.62 -4.56
C MET A 21 -9.54 0.61 -5.46
N LYS A 22 -10.61 1.06 -6.15
CA LYS A 22 -10.58 2.31 -6.93
C LYS A 22 -10.20 3.53 -6.08
N THR A 23 -10.68 3.57 -4.84
CA THR A 23 -10.32 4.65 -3.89
C THR A 23 -8.82 4.61 -3.56
N MET A 24 -8.28 3.42 -3.30
CA MET A 24 -6.85 3.23 -3.06
C MET A 24 -5.99 3.61 -4.27
N GLU A 25 -6.40 3.21 -5.48
CA GLU A 25 -5.73 3.56 -6.74
C GLU A 25 -5.70 5.07 -6.98
N ALA A 26 -6.82 5.77 -6.77
CA ALA A 26 -6.93 7.20 -6.93
C ALA A 26 -5.96 7.95 -5.98
N LEU A 27 -5.96 7.54 -4.70
CA LEU A 27 -5.08 8.14 -3.70
C LEU A 27 -3.60 7.86 -3.96
N LEU A 28 -3.27 6.65 -4.40
CA LEU A 28 -1.90 6.31 -4.79
C LEU A 28 -1.47 7.17 -6.00
N SER A 29 -2.33 7.29 -7.01
CA SER A 29 -2.09 8.13 -8.19
C SER A 29 -1.86 9.60 -7.81
N ASP A 30 -2.72 10.16 -6.96
CA ASP A 30 -2.62 11.55 -6.52
C ASP A 30 -1.35 11.80 -5.70
N TYR A 31 -1.00 10.86 -4.82
CA TYR A 31 0.22 10.95 -4.04
C TYR A 31 1.48 10.91 -4.94
N VAL A 32 1.55 9.93 -5.85
CA VAL A 32 2.65 9.78 -6.81
C VAL A 32 2.80 11.04 -7.67
N LYS A 33 1.70 11.59 -8.19
CA LYS A 33 1.70 12.85 -8.95
C LYS A 33 2.20 14.02 -8.11
N SER A 34 1.73 14.15 -6.86
CA SER A 34 2.14 15.25 -5.95
C SER A 34 3.64 15.23 -5.62
N LYS A 35 4.28 14.06 -5.69
CA LYS A 35 5.71 13.86 -5.45
C LYS A 35 6.54 13.85 -6.73
N ASN A 36 5.91 14.06 -7.89
CA ASN A 36 6.53 13.94 -9.21
C ASN A 36 7.28 12.61 -9.38
N LEU A 37 6.70 11.53 -8.84
CA LEU A 37 7.27 10.20 -8.92
C LEU A 37 6.76 9.49 -10.16
N VAL A 38 7.64 8.74 -10.82
CA VAL A 38 7.30 7.86 -11.93
C VAL A 38 7.69 6.45 -11.51
N TYR A 39 6.78 5.51 -11.71
CA TYR A 39 7.02 4.09 -11.46
C TYR A 39 6.42 3.25 -12.58
N ASP A 40 7.02 2.09 -12.81
CA ASP A 40 6.49 1.11 -13.76
C ASP A 40 5.34 0.34 -13.09
N ARG A 41 4.12 0.58 -13.57
CA ARG A 41 2.92 -0.11 -13.06
C ARG A 41 2.95 -1.61 -13.30
N SER A 42 3.63 -2.07 -14.35
CA SER A 42 3.74 -3.52 -14.62
C SER A 42 4.55 -4.27 -13.56
N MET A 43 5.37 -3.54 -12.79
CA MET A 43 6.16 -4.07 -11.68
C MET A 43 5.39 -4.10 -10.35
N VAL A 44 4.14 -3.64 -10.33
CA VAL A 44 3.31 -3.58 -9.12
C VAL A 44 2.11 -4.50 -9.27
N HIS A 45 2.00 -5.49 -8.39
CA HIS A 45 0.82 -6.35 -8.30
C HIS A 45 0.07 -6.08 -7.01
N GLU A 46 -1.24 -5.94 -7.12
CA GLU A 46 -2.10 -5.49 -6.02
C GLU A 46 -3.12 -6.58 -5.72
N ARG A 47 -3.37 -6.86 -4.44
CA ARG A 47 -4.46 -7.75 -4.03
C ARG A 47 -5.17 -7.18 -2.82
N VAL A 48 -6.49 -7.29 -2.82
CA VAL A 48 -7.29 -7.04 -1.63
C VAL A 48 -7.18 -8.23 -0.66
N THR A 49 -7.12 -7.95 0.64
CA THR A 49 -7.07 -8.96 1.68
C THR A 49 -7.82 -8.49 2.94
N ASN A 50 -8.27 -9.44 3.74
CA ASN A 50 -8.88 -9.17 5.03
C ASN A 50 -7.81 -9.31 6.13
N VAL A 51 -7.55 -8.23 6.86
CA VAL A 51 -6.67 -8.24 8.04
C VAL A 51 -7.50 -7.83 9.25
N ASP A 52 -7.73 -8.76 10.16
CA ASP A 52 -8.46 -8.53 11.42
C ASP A 52 -9.86 -7.89 11.21
N GLY A 53 -10.56 -8.31 10.15
CA GLY A 53 -11.88 -7.78 9.79
C GLY A 53 -11.84 -6.44 9.05
N LYS A 54 -10.66 -5.95 8.67
CA LYS A 54 -10.46 -4.68 7.99
C LYS A 54 -10.07 -4.87 6.53
N PHE A 55 -10.50 -3.94 5.69
CA PHE A 55 -10.07 -3.85 4.30
C PHE A 55 -8.58 -3.49 4.26
N ALA A 56 -7.79 -4.32 3.60
CA ALA A 56 -6.38 -4.11 3.39
C ALA A 56 -6.00 -4.42 1.94
N VAL A 57 -4.95 -3.76 1.46
CA VAL A 57 -4.37 -4.02 0.14
C VAL A 57 -2.92 -4.43 0.32
N VAL A 58 -2.50 -5.49 -0.37
CA VAL A 58 -1.11 -5.90 -0.44
C VAL A 58 -0.57 -5.57 -1.83
N TYR A 59 0.46 -4.75 -1.87
CA TYR A 59 1.22 -4.38 -3.05
C TYR A 59 2.52 -5.20 -3.07
N THR A 60 2.77 -5.89 -4.17
CA THR A 60 4.02 -6.59 -4.43
C THR A 60 4.76 -5.81 -5.51
N VAL A 61 5.86 -5.17 -5.12
CA VAL A 61 6.68 -4.33 -6.00
C VAL A 61 7.94 -5.10 -6.41
N GLN A 62 8.04 -5.40 -7.69
CA GLN A 62 9.20 -6.03 -8.31
C GLN A 62 10.32 -5.02 -8.55
N ASN A 63 11.56 -5.49 -8.50
CA ASN A 63 12.77 -4.70 -8.78
C ASN A 63 12.89 -3.33 -8.06
N ALA A 64 12.24 -3.17 -6.91
CA ALA A 64 12.27 -1.94 -6.13
C ALA A 64 13.36 -1.94 -5.05
N ASP A 65 13.95 -0.76 -4.84
CA ASP A 65 14.81 -0.48 -3.70
C ASP A 65 13.97 -0.36 -2.41
N CYS A 66 14.37 -1.12 -1.38
CA CYS A 66 13.65 -1.17 -0.11
C CYS A 66 13.61 0.20 0.60
N GLY A 67 14.71 0.95 0.58
CA GLY A 67 14.79 2.26 1.24
C GLY A 67 13.89 3.31 0.58
N ARG A 68 13.80 3.27 -0.76
CA ARG A 68 12.84 4.11 -1.50
C ARG A 68 11.40 3.76 -1.16
N VAL A 69 11.05 2.47 -1.08
CA VAL A 69 9.70 2.04 -0.73
C VAL A 69 9.34 2.38 0.71
N ASP A 70 10.28 2.25 1.65
CA ASP A 70 10.08 2.68 3.04
C ASP A 70 9.77 4.18 3.14
N ASN A 71 10.62 5.03 2.56
CA ASN A 71 10.40 6.47 2.53
C ASN A 71 9.05 6.85 1.89
N PHE A 72 8.70 6.15 0.79
CA PHE A 72 7.41 6.31 0.15
C PHE A 72 6.25 5.95 1.07
N ALA A 73 6.32 4.78 1.73
CA ALA A 73 5.30 4.28 2.63
C ALA A 73 5.11 5.20 3.86
N GLN A 74 6.20 5.70 4.43
CA GLN A 74 6.14 6.66 5.54
C GLN A 74 5.44 7.96 5.12
N GLY A 75 5.76 8.49 3.94
CA GLY A 75 5.10 9.68 3.42
C GLY A 75 3.62 9.45 3.09
N ALA A 76 3.28 8.31 2.49
CA ALA A 76 1.89 7.94 2.19
C ALA A 76 1.06 7.80 3.47
N ARG A 77 1.62 7.15 4.51
CA ARG A 77 0.95 6.98 5.80
C ARG A 77 0.51 8.30 6.43
N ARG A 78 1.35 9.34 6.32
CA ARG A 78 1.08 10.68 6.88
C ARG A 78 -0.05 11.42 6.15
N GLN A 79 -0.32 11.06 4.90
CA GLN A 79 -1.35 11.72 4.09
C GLN A 79 -2.68 10.95 4.07
N ALA A 80 -2.64 9.62 4.23
CA ALA A 80 -3.82 8.78 4.20
C ALA A 80 -4.38 8.53 5.61
N VAL A 81 -5.27 9.42 6.08
CA VAL A 81 -5.84 9.39 7.45
C VAL A 81 -6.63 8.10 7.73
N PHE A 82 -7.25 7.51 6.72
CA PHE A 82 -8.02 6.26 6.84
C PHE A 82 -7.13 5.00 6.84
N VAL A 83 -5.84 5.12 6.48
CA VAL A 83 -4.86 4.06 6.67
C VAL A 83 -4.53 4.01 8.16
N THR A 84 -4.53 2.81 8.74
CA THR A 84 -4.25 2.61 10.17
C THR A 84 -2.86 2.03 10.41
N ARG A 85 -2.35 1.27 9.43
CA ARG A 85 -1.05 0.62 9.51
C ARG A 85 -0.53 0.34 8.11
N ILE A 86 0.77 0.53 7.90
CA ILE A 86 1.48 0.05 6.71
C ILE A 86 2.56 -0.93 7.15
N GLY A 87 2.54 -2.15 6.64
CA GLY A 87 3.62 -3.13 6.80
C GLY A 87 4.53 -3.14 5.58
N VAL A 88 5.85 -3.15 5.77
CA VAL A 88 6.84 -3.24 4.69
C VAL A 88 7.73 -4.45 4.95
N LYS A 89 7.87 -5.33 3.95
CA LYS A 89 8.76 -6.49 3.98
C LYS A 89 9.63 -6.52 2.72
N CYS A 90 10.95 -6.58 2.92
CA CYS A 90 11.92 -6.55 1.82
C CYS A 90 12.66 -7.89 1.70
N GLY A 91 12.31 -8.69 0.70
CA GLY A 91 12.87 -10.04 0.52
C GLY A 91 12.78 -10.88 1.79
N ASP A 92 13.91 -11.45 2.21
CA ASP A 92 14.01 -12.30 3.41
C ASP A 92 14.23 -11.51 4.71
N ARG A 93 14.24 -10.18 4.66
CA ARG A 93 14.37 -9.35 5.86
C ARG A 93 13.07 -9.40 6.69
N PRO A 94 13.16 -9.34 8.03
CA PRO A 94 12.00 -9.14 8.87
C PRO A 94 11.20 -7.92 8.42
N GLY A 95 9.88 -8.07 8.34
CA GLY A 95 8.99 -6.96 8.04
C GLY A 95 8.88 -6.00 9.23
N PHE A 96 8.54 -4.75 8.97
CA PHE A 96 8.26 -3.74 9.99
C PHE A 96 6.94 -3.02 9.70
N PHE A 97 6.40 -2.35 10.71
CA PHE A 97 5.14 -1.62 10.62
C PHE A 97 5.34 -0.12 10.85
N ILE A 98 4.59 0.67 10.09
CA ILE A 98 4.45 2.12 10.20
C ILE A 98 3.01 2.36 10.68
N ASN A 99 2.88 3.01 11.84
CA ASN A 99 1.59 3.33 12.46
C ASN A 99 1.19 4.77 12.23
#